data_AF-B4HJE8-F1
#
_entry.id   AF-B4HJE8-F1
#
_cell.length_a   1.000
_cell.length_b   1.000
_cell.length_c   1.000
_cell.angle_alpha   90.00
_cell.angle_beta   90.00
_cell.angle_gamma   90.00
#
_symmetry.space_group_name_H-M   'P 1'
#
loop_
_entity.id
_entity.type
_entity.pdbx_description
1 polymer ?
#
loop_
_entity_poly.entity_id
_entity_poly.type
_entity_poly.pdbx_seq_one_letter_code
_entity_poly.pdbx_strand_id
1 'polypeptide(L)'
;MEECNFMELMEEMAVQFTVNKEEHQLFVHDSRMISLTIQRQLVLDGAVFKDQLAELHKTASFVDKIYLDMPLNFEIFLPIRLPKPVVPTYDEKKRSVQFTRANYQHPFFFGNAVNFKCLNLLLQSELQRAISKLKTATSTSTGRTYDIKYSVLSLNDVPFVHQVVALDRDSNGKRFIRFDFILAVEFNGADMALPPYFKAPLINRWIAYGRMTVDEDPNPAEWAVLVPKWQDASPGAALISLNCMVMLYRLMSAQQCYLFTLPGSIKLAFVMATEERGLDFQQISIADLTITLAVCFFAVVAVAAAKPGIVAPLAAAPLAYTAPAVVGSAAYVAPYASSYTAHSVAHSAAFPAAYTAAYTAPVAAAYTAPVAAAYTAPVAAAYAAPAAYTAAYTAPIARYAATPFAAPIAAPVAAAYTAPIAAAAPVLLKK
;
A
#
# COMPACT_ATOMS: atom_id res chain seq x y z
N MET A 1 -2.23 42.10 -18.84
CA MET A 1 -2.40 40.72 -18.36
C MET A 1 -1.35 39.93 -19.11
N GLU A 2 -0.20 39.69 -18.50
CA GLU A 2 0.78 38.75 -19.06
C GLU A 2 0.11 37.38 -19.13
N GLU A 3 0.24 36.71 -20.27
CA GLU A 3 -0.18 35.32 -20.44
C GLU A 3 0.68 34.46 -19.51
N CYS A 4 0.18 34.24 -18.30
CA CYS A 4 0.83 33.37 -17.34
C CYS A 4 0.80 31.95 -17.91
N ASN A 5 1.97 31.44 -18.30
CA ASN A 5 2.10 30.09 -18.82
C ASN A 5 1.69 29.13 -17.71
N PHE A 6 0.72 28.26 -17.99
CA PHE A 6 0.22 27.27 -17.03
C PHE A 6 1.36 26.46 -16.39
N MET A 7 2.42 26.16 -17.15
CA MET A 7 3.58 25.43 -16.65
C MET A 7 4.35 26.20 -15.58
N GLU A 8 4.61 27.49 -15.81
CA GLU A 8 5.34 28.36 -14.87
C GLU A 8 4.53 28.57 -13.58
N LEU A 9 3.22 28.78 -13.70
CA LEU A 9 2.33 28.92 -12.55
C LEU A 9 2.33 27.65 -11.67
N MET A 10 2.35 26.46 -12.29
CA MET A 10 2.37 25.18 -11.58
C MET A 10 3.71 24.96 -10.85
N GLU A 11 4.82 25.39 -11.44
CA GLU A 11 6.15 25.36 -10.81
C GLU A 11 6.23 26.30 -9.60
N GLU A 12 5.76 27.54 -9.72
CA GLU A 12 5.70 28.49 -8.61
C GLU A 12 4.82 28.01 -7.47
N MET A 13 3.62 27.51 -7.80
CA MET A 13 2.69 26.96 -6.82
C MET A 13 3.30 25.79 -6.05
N ALA A 14 4.00 24.89 -6.72
CA ALA A 14 4.63 23.75 -6.06
C ALA A 14 5.70 24.15 -5.03
N VAL A 15 6.47 25.21 -5.29
CA VAL A 15 7.45 25.74 -4.32
C VAL A 15 6.73 26.37 -3.12
N GLN A 16 5.63 27.09 -3.34
CA GLN A 16 4.84 27.69 -2.26
C GLN A 16 4.11 26.65 -1.39
N PHE A 17 3.87 25.45 -1.92
CA PHE A 17 3.14 24.39 -1.21
C PHE A 17 4.03 23.52 -0.32
N THR A 18 5.32 23.84 -0.19
CA THR A 18 6.22 23.17 0.74
C THR A 18 5.72 23.34 2.17
N VAL A 19 5.42 22.22 2.81
CA VAL A 19 4.92 22.15 4.18
C VAL A 19 5.92 22.77 5.16
N ASN A 20 5.41 23.45 6.20
CA ASN A 20 6.24 23.90 7.31
C ASN A 20 7.02 22.73 7.92
N LYS A 21 8.35 22.87 8.02
CA LYS A 21 9.26 21.84 8.50
C LYS A 21 8.89 21.31 9.89
N GLU A 22 8.46 22.17 10.80
CA GLU A 22 8.07 21.77 12.16
C GLU A 22 6.79 20.94 12.13
N GLU A 23 5.78 21.36 11.35
CA GLU A 23 4.54 20.59 11.17
C GLU A 23 4.81 19.21 10.56
N HIS A 24 5.68 19.14 9.54
CA HIS A 24 6.11 17.88 8.95
C HIS A 24 6.77 16.95 9.96
N GLN A 25 7.66 17.49 10.80
CA GLN A 25 8.35 16.69 11.83
C GLN A 25 7.37 16.13 12.86
N LEU A 26 6.39 16.93 13.30
CA LEU A 26 5.33 16.48 14.20
C LEU A 26 4.47 15.39 13.54
N PHE A 27 4.10 15.56 12.28
CA PHE A 27 3.39 14.54 11.50
C PHE A 27 4.18 13.21 11.42
N VAL A 28 5.47 13.27 11.07
CA VAL A 28 6.32 12.07 10.98
C VAL A 28 6.45 11.37 12.33
N HIS A 29 6.52 12.14 13.43
CA HIS A 29 6.54 11.57 14.77
C HIS A 29 5.21 10.88 15.12
N ASP A 30 4.08 11.56 14.92
CA ASP A 30 2.75 11.06 15.27
C ASP A 30 2.39 9.83 14.44
N SER A 31 2.70 9.81 13.14
CA SER A 31 2.46 8.66 12.26
C SER A 31 3.28 7.43 12.67
N ARG A 32 4.55 7.61 13.08
CA ARG A 32 5.38 6.53 13.64
C ARG A 32 4.83 6.02 14.97
N MET A 33 4.43 6.91 15.87
CA MET A 33 3.84 6.54 17.15
C MET A 33 2.58 5.70 16.97
N ILE A 34 1.66 6.14 16.10
CA ILE A 34 0.43 5.39 15.80
C ILE A 34 0.76 4.01 15.24
N SER A 35 1.69 3.94 14.29
CA SER A 35 2.12 2.67 13.68
C SER A 35 2.71 1.70 14.71
N LEU A 36 3.58 2.18 15.60
CA LEU A 36 4.16 1.38 16.69
C LEU A 36 3.10 0.92 17.69
N THR A 37 2.09 1.74 17.94
CA THR A 37 1.00 1.40 18.86
C THR A 37 0.13 0.27 18.29
N ILE A 38 -0.20 0.33 17.00
CA ILE A 38 -0.88 -0.75 16.28
C ILE A 38 -0.04 -2.02 16.28
N GLN A 39 1.26 -1.91 15.97
CA GLN A 39 2.20 -3.03 16.01
C GLN A 39 2.22 -3.72 17.38
N ARG A 40 2.32 -2.95 18.46
CA ARG A 40 2.31 -3.48 19.84
C ARG A 40 1.01 -4.21 20.13
N GLN A 41 -0.13 -3.68 19.72
CA GLN A 41 -1.41 -4.35 19.91
C GLN A 41 -1.49 -5.67 19.14
N LEU A 42 -0.94 -5.73 17.92
CA LEU A 42 -0.85 -6.98 17.15
C LEU A 42 0.05 -8.02 17.83
N VAL A 43 1.16 -7.60 18.44
CA VAL A 43 2.03 -8.48 19.25
C VAL A 43 1.26 -9.04 20.45
N LEU A 44 0.53 -8.19 21.18
CA LEU A 44 -0.30 -8.62 22.31
C LEU A 44 -1.41 -9.59 21.90
N ASP A 45 -1.94 -9.41 20.70
CA ASP A 45 -2.97 -10.26 20.11
C ASP A 45 -2.43 -11.59 19.55
N GLY A 46 -1.12 -11.82 19.56
CA GLY A 46 -0.49 -13.00 18.96
C GLY A 46 -0.70 -13.09 17.46
N ALA A 47 -0.88 -11.93 16.79
CA ALA A 47 -1.18 -11.84 15.36
C ALA A 47 -0.07 -12.42 14.48
N VAL A 48 -0.44 -12.95 13.32
CA VAL A 48 0.51 -13.43 12.30
C VAL A 48 1.29 -12.26 11.71
N PHE A 49 0.65 -11.10 11.54
CA PHE A 49 1.28 -9.88 11.02
C PHE A 49 2.08 -9.06 12.05
N LYS A 50 2.26 -9.56 13.28
CA LYS A 50 2.87 -8.84 14.41
C LYS A 50 4.30 -8.32 14.21
N ASP A 51 5.01 -8.77 13.16
CA ASP A 51 6.38 -8.37 12.82
C ASP A 51 6.47 -7.79 11.38
N GLN A 52 5.34 -7.54 10.73
CA GLN A 52 5.26 -7.24 9.29
C GLN A 52 4.78 -5.82 8.96
N LEU A 53 4.32 -5.05 9.96
CA LEU A 53 3.77 -3.69 9.79
C LEU A 53 4.73 -2.57 10.24
N ALA A 54 6.03 -2.86 10.38
CA ALA A 54 7.03 -1.88 10.83
C ALA A 54 7.10 -0.62 9.92
N GLU A 55 6.91 -0.82 8.63
CA GLU A 55 6.96 0.23 7.60
C GLU A 55 5.61 0.93 7.39
N LEU A 56 4.58 0.64 8.20
CA LEU A 56 3.25 1.23 8.07
C LEU A 56 3.29 2.78 8.04
N HIS A 57 4.18 3.38 8.82
CA HIS A 57 4.32 4.83 8.89
C HIS A 57 4.71 5.49 7.54
N LYS A 58 5.32 4.76 6.60
CA LYS A 58 5.62 5.28 5.26
C LYS A 58 4.37 5.43 4.39
N THR A 59 3.29 4.73 4.72
CA THR A 59 2.01 4.82 4.00
C THR A 59 1.12 5.93 4.53
N ALA A 60 1.60 6.66 5.55
CA ALA A 60 0.88 7.77 6.15
C ALA A 60 0.70 8.95 5.19
N SER A 61 -0.40 9.65 5.37
CA SER A 61 -0.72 10.95 4.79
C SER A 61 -1.40 11.77 5.87
N PHE A 62 -0.89 12.97 6.12
CA PHE A 62 -1.55 13.93 6.98
C PHE A 62 -2.48 14.81 6.14
N VAL A 63 -3.71 14.97 6.60
CA VAL A 63 -4.74 15.74 5.91
C VAL A 63 -5.36 16.75 6.87
N ASP A 64 -5.43 18.01 6.42
CA ASP A 64 -6.16 19.09 7.08
C ASP A 64 -6.86 19.95 6.01
N LYS A 65 -8.14 19.64 5.73
CA LYS A 65 -8.92 20.25 4.63
C LYS A 65 -8.22 20.06 3.27
N ILE A 66 -7.74 21.16 2.66
CA ILE A 66 -7.03 21.20 1.37
C ILE A 66 -5.54 20.88 1.52
N TYR A 67 -5.04 20.81 2.75
CA TYR A 67 -3.66 20.51 3.02
C TYR A 67 -3.42 19.00 3.05
N LEU A 68 -2.40 18.57 2.33
CA LEU A 68 -1.90 17.20 2.30
C LEU A 68 -0.39 17.24 2.55
N ASP A 69 0.08 16.39 3.47
CA ASP A 69 1.50 16.14 3.70
C ASP A 69 1.76 14.63 3.71
N MET A 70 2.94 14.22 3.23
CA MET A 70 3.36 12.81 3.12
C MET A 70 4.87 12.70 3.32
N PRO A 71 5.38 11.54 3.78
CA PRO A 71 6.82 11.33 3.85
C PRO A 71 7.46 11.44 2.46
N LEU A 72 8.70 11.94 2.38
CA LEU A 72 9.42 12.00 1.09
C LEU A 72 9.59 10.60 0.47
N ASN A 73 9.74 9.58 1.31
CA ASN A 73 9.79 8.17 0.94
C ASN A 73 8.43 7.49 1.15
N PHE A 74 7.35 8.15 0.73
CA PHE A 74 6.00 7.60 0.86
C PHE A 74 5.90 6.24 0.17
N GLU A 75 5.00 5.41 0.69
CA GLU A 75 4.65 4.12 0.10
C GLU A 75 3.13 4.00 -0.02
N ILE A 76 2.68 3.25 -1.03
CA ILE A 76 1.31 2.73 -1.11
C ILE A 76 1.30 1.22 -0.96
N PHE A 77 2.36 0.53 -1.40
CA PHE A 77 2.51 -0.89 -1.17
C PHE A 77 3.23 -1.09 0.16
N LEU A 78 2.59 -1.79 1.10
CA LEU A 78 3.20 -2.18 2.35
C LEU A 78 3.93 -3.52 2.14
N PRO A 79 5.28 -3.53 2.11
CA PRO A 79 6.03 -4.75 1.88
C PRO A 79 5.99 -5.65 3.11
N ILE A 80 5.73 -6.94 2.88
CA ILE A 80 5.87 -8.00 3.87
C ILE A 80 6.83 -9.06 3.35
N ARG A 81 7.40 -9.82 4.28
CA ARG A 81 8.28 -10.96 3.98
C ARG A 81 7.57 -12.26 4.30
N LEU A 82 7.63 -13.19 3.36
CA LEU A 82 7.10 -14.53 3.60
C LEU A 82 7.92 -15.23 4.70
N PRO A 83 7.28 -16.01 5.57
CA PRO A 83 7.95 -16.68 6.69
C PRO A 83 8.94 -17.75 6.24
N LYS A 84 8.81 -18.22 5.00
CA LYS A 84 9.65 -19.26 4.40
C LYS A 84 9.88 -18.98 2.91
N PRO A 85 11.00 -19.45 2.35
CA PRO A 85 11.27 -19.37 0.91
C PRO A 85 10.17 -20.04 0.07
N VAL A 86 9.92 -19.53 -1.13
CA VAL A 86 8.91 -20.06 -2.07
C VAL A 86 9.53 -20.24 -3.45
N VAL A 87 8.91 -21.09 -4.27
CA VAL A 87 9.31 -21.32 -5.65
C VAL A 87 8.40 -20.49 -6.56
N PRO A 88 8.95 -19.55 -7.36
CA PRO A 88 8.17 -18.77 -8.30
C PRO A 88 7.89 -19.55 -9.59
N THR A 89 6.72 -19.32 -10.19
CA THR A 89 6.38 -19.73 -11.56
C THR A 89 5.84 -18.51 -12.28
N TYR A 90 6.53 -18.06 -13.32
CA TYR A 90 6.22 -16.81 -14.02
C TYR A 90 5.37 -17.07 -15.26
N ASP A 91 4.44 -16.15 -15.54
CA ASP A 91 3.68 -16.09 -16.78
C ASP A 91 4.03 -14.79 -17.52
N GLU A 92 4.64 -14.93 -18.69
CA GLU A 92 5.07 -13.81 -19.52
C GLU A 92 3.89 -13.04 -20.12
N LYS A 93 2.88 -13.76 -20.65
CA LYS A 93 1.72 -13.14 -21.32
C LYS A 93 0.90 -12.32 -20.34
N LYS A 94 0.73 -12.86 -19.13
CA LYS A 94 -0.02 -12.23 -18.07
C LYS A 94 0.82 -11.23 -17.27
N ARG A 95 2.15 -11.23 -17.40
CA ARG A 95 3.09 -10.48 -16.55
C ARG A 95 2.85 -10.72 -15.05
N SER A 96 2.71 -11.99 -14.66
CA SER A 96 2.43 -12.40 -13.29
C SER A 96 3.37 -13.50 -12.79
N VAL A 97 3.25 -13.77 -11.49
CA VAL A 97 3.98 -14.83 -10.80
C VAL A 97 3.04 -15.58 -9.85
N GLN A 98 3.25 -16.88 -9.73
CA GLN A 98 2.68 -17.71 -8.68
C GLN A 98 3.79 -18.20 -7.77
N PHE A 99 3.51 -18.25 -6.47
CA PHE A 99 4.48 -18.73 -5.48
C PHE A 99 3.98 -20.01 -4.85
N THR A 100 4.79 -21.06 -4.89
CA THR A 100 4.42 -22.36 -4.33
C THR A 100 5.44 -22.88 -3.33
N ARG A 101 4.95 -23.70 -2.40
CA ARG A 101 5.75 -24.47 -1.45
C ARG A 101 5.00 -25.74 -1.08
N ALA A 102 5.60 -26.89 -1.36
CA ALA A 102 5.00 -28.17 -1.02
C ALA A 102 4.95 -28.40 0.49
N ASN A 103 3.85 -29.00 0.96
CA ASN A 103 3.66 -29.50 2.33
C ASN A 103 3.88 -28.43 3.42
N TYR A 104 3.54 -27.17 3.12
CA TYR A 104 3.69 -26.07 4.06
C TYR A 104 2.32 -25.54 4.48
N GLN A 105 2.01 -25.68 5.77
CA GLN A 105 0.79 -25.12 6.35
C GLN A 105 1.08 -23.79 7.02
N HIS A 106 0.52 -22.73 6.46
CA HIS A 106 0.56 -21.40 7.04
C HIS A 106 -0.66 -20.60 6.57
N PRO A 107 -1.21 -19.68 7.38
CA PRO A 107 -2.39 -18.88 7.00
C PRO A 107 -2.25 -18.02 5.73
N PHE A 108 -1.03 -17.89 5.22
CA PHE A 108 -0.73 -17.18 3.97
C PHE A 108 -0.92 -18.05 2.72
N PHE A 109 -1.11 -19.36 2.91
CA PHE A 109 -1.14 -20.34 1.83
C PHE A 109 -2.54 -20.96 1.74
N PHE A 110 -2.97 -21.23 0.51
CA PHE A 110 -4.11 -22.09 0.22
C PHE A 110 -3.61 -23.30 -0.56
N GLY A 111 -3.69 -24.48 0.06
CA GLY A 111 -2.94 -25.65 -0.43
C GLY A 111 -1.44 -25.35 -0.43
N ASN A 112 -0.77 -25.52 -1.57
CA ASN A 112 0.66 -25.26 -1.72
C ASN A 112 0.98 -23.84 -2.22
N ALA A 113 -0.01 -23.00 -2.51
CA ALA A 113 0.21 -21.69 -3.14
C ALA A 113 0.05 -20.53 -2.15
N VAL A 114 0.90 -19.51 -2.26
CA VAL A 114 0.71 -18.24 -1.54
C VAL A 114 -0.49 -17.53 -2.14
N ASN A 115 -1.47 -17.19 -1.30
CA ASN A 115 -2.78 -16.77 -1.75
C ASN A 115 -3.11 -15.37 -1.22
N PHE A 116 -3.15 -14.36 -2.10
CA PHE A 116 -3.34 -12.97 -1.67
C PHE A 116 -4.69 -12.76 -0.98
N LYS A 117 -5.73 -13.50 -1.35
CA LYS A 117 -7.05 -13.40 -0.71
C LYS A 117 -6.97 -13.87 0.74
N CYS A 118 -6.28 -14.98 1.02
CA CYS A 118 -6.02 -15.44 2.38
C CYS A 118 -5.25 -14.39 3.20
N LEU A 119 -4.18 -13.82 2.64
CA LEU A 119 -3.39 -12.79 3.33
C LEU A 119 -4.23 -11.56 3.68
N ASN A 120 -4.97 -11.03 2.72
CA ASN A 120 -5.73 -9.80 2.89
C ASN A 120 -6.92 -9.99 3.86
N LEU A 121 -7.62 -11.12 3.80
CA LEU A 121 -8.69 -11.46 4.76
C LEU A 121 -8.15 -11.64 6.18
N LEU A 122 -7.01 -12.33 6.33
CA LEU A 122 -6.36 -12.49 7.63
C LEU A 122 -5.98 -11.13 8.21
N LEU A 123 -5.28 -10.31 7.42
CA LEU A 123 -4.86 -8.96 7.81
C LEU A 123 -6.05 -8.09 8.22
N GLN A 124 -7.15 -8.17 7.47
CA GLN A 124 -8.39 -7.47 7.81
C GLN A 124 -8.90 -7.88 9.19
N SER A 125 -8.99 -9.18 9.48
CA SER A 125 -9.48 -9.64 10.78
C SER A 125 -8.55 -9.24 11.93
N GLU A 126 -7.23 -9.29 11.71
CA GLU A 126 -6.25 -8.96 12.75
C GLU A 126 -6.22 -7.45 13.05
N LEU A 127 -6.28 -6.61 12.02
CA LEU A 127 -6.35 -5.15 12.19
C LEU A 127 -7.69 -4.72 12.80
N GLN A 128 -8.82 -5.30 12.38
CA GLN A 128 -10.13 -5.04 13.00
C GLN A 128 -10.09 -5.35 14.49
N ARG A 129 -9.56 -6.52 14.86
CA ARG A 129 -9.45 -6.94 16.26
C ARG A 129 -8.52 -6.03 17.05
N ALA A 130 -7.32 -5.76 16.55
CA ALA A 130 -6.35 -4.90 17.23
C ALA A 130 -6.89 -3.48 17.42
N ILE A 131 -7.47 -2.87 16.39
CA ILE A 131 -7.99 -1.50 16.45
C ILE A 131 -9.24 -1.40 17.33
N SER A 132 -10.09 -2.44 17.38
CA SER A 132 -11.24 -2.48 18.30
C SER A 132 -10.84 -2.45 19.79
N LYS A 133 -9.66 -3.00 20.13
CA LYS A 133 -9.08 -2.97 21.48
C LYS A 133 -8.36 -1.65 21.74
N LEU A 134 -7.60 -1.17 20.77
CA LEU A 134 -6.81 0.06 20.89
C LEU A 134 -7.70 1.29 21.05
N LYS A 135 -8.68 1.46 20.15
CA LYS A 135 -9.60 2.61 20.00
C LYS A 135 -8.94 3.98 19.80
N THR A 136 -7.94 4.31 20.60
CA THR A 136 -7.26 5.61 20.62
C THR A 136 -5.75 5.48 20.73
N ALA A 137 -5.02 6.46 20.21
CA ALA A 137 -3.60 6.65 20.50
C ALA A 137 -3.34 8.11 20.86
N THR A 138 -2.54 8.34 21.89
CA THR A 138 -2.15 9.69 22.33
C THR A 138 -0.67 9.92 22.07
N SER A 139 -0.34 11.00 21.37
CA SER A 139 1.03 11.39 21.11
C SER A 139 1.62 12.10 22.31
N THR A 140 2.78 11.63 22.76
CA THR A 140 3.53 12.26 23.85
C THR A 140 4.24 13.54 23.41
N SER A 141 4.51 13.71 22.11
CA SER A 141 5.21 14.91 21.59
C SER A 141 4.26 16.07 21.33
N THR A 142 3.09 15.79 20.75
CA THR A 142 2.10 16.82 20.41
C THR A 142 1.00 16.96 21.44
N GLY A 143 0.85 16.00 22.36
CA GLY A 143 -0.28 15.92 23.29
C GLY A 143 -1.60 15.52 22.63
N ARG A 144 -1.62 15.34 21.30
CA ARG A 144 -2.84 15.05 20.54
C ARG A 144 -3.33 13.64 20.80
N THR A 145 -4.65 13.50 20.89
CA THR A 145 -5.29 12.19 20.98
C THR A 145 -6.04 11.88 19.71
N TYR A 146 -5.78 10.71 19.15
CA TYR A 146 -6.34 10.23 17.91
C TYR A 146 -7.35 9.11 18.15
N ASP A 147 -8.53 9.22 17.57
CA ASP A 147 -9.47 8.10 17.43
C ASP A 147 -9.09 7.28 16.20
N ILE A 148 -8.84 5.99 16.37
CA ILE A 148 -8.35 5.11 15.31
C ILE A 148 -9.51 4.28 14.77
N LYS A 149 -9.70 4.33 13.46
CA LYS A 149 -10.68 3.55 12.70
C LYS A 149 -10.00 2.74 11.61
N TYR A 150 -10.59 1.61 11.28
CA TYR A 150 -10.12 0.74 10.21
C TYR A 150 -11.24 0.42 9.24
N SER A 151 -10.95 0.54 7.95
CA SER A 151 -11.81 0.18 6.84
C SER A 151 -11.00 -0.43 5.70
N VAL A 152 -11.71 -0.98 4.72
CA VAL A 152 -11.13 -1.63 3.55
C VAL A 152 -11.91 -1.24 2.31
N LEU A 153 -11.20 -0.97 1.23
CA LEU A 153 -11.77 -0.97 -0.11
C LEU A 153 -11.59 -2.37 -0.71
N SER A 154 -12.71 -2.99 -1.09
CA SER A 154 -12.73 -4.35 -1.63
C SER A 154 -12.98 -4.34 -3.14
N LEU A 155 -12.38 -5.30 -3.83
CA LEU A 155 -12.59 -5.53 -5.26
C LEU A 155 -13.00 -7.00 -5.43
N ASN A 156 -14.16 -7.24 -6.04
CA ASN A 156 -14.76 -8.58 -6.18
C ASN A 156 -14.82 -9.35 -4.83
N ASP A 157 -15.31 -8.68 -3.77
CA ASP A 157 -15.40 -9.19 -2.39
C ASP A 157 -14.07 -9.61 -1.73
N VAL A 158 -12.93 -9.18 -2.31
CA VAL A 158 -11.61 -9.36 -1.71
C VAL A 158 -11.07 -8.01 -1.24
N PRO A 159 -10.65 -7.89 0.04
CA PRO A 159 -9.94 -6.71 0.52
C PRO A 159 -8.72 -6.40 -0.33
N PHE A 160 -8.58 -5.14 -0.77
CA PHE A 160 -7.49 -4.70 -1.63
C PHE A 160 -6.72 -3.53 -1.05
N VAL A 161 -7.41 -2.42 -0.72
CA VAL A 161 -6.78 -1.27 -0.05
C VAL A 161 -7.20 -1.26 1.41
N HIS A 162 -6.23 -1.39 2.31
CA HIS A 162 -6.41 -1.30 3.74
C HIS A 162 -6.28 0.16 4.18
N GLN A 163 -7.19 0.61 5.03
CA GLN A 163 -7.26 2.01 5.44
C GLN A 163 -7.32 2.10 6.97
N VAL A 164 -6.32 2.72 7.57
CA VAL A 164 -6.34 3.11 8.98
C VAL A 164 -6.43 4.62 9.05
N VAL A 165 -7.41 5.16 9.76
CA VAL A 165 -7.62 6.60 9.94
C VAL A 165 -7.49 6.94 11.41
N ALA A 166 -6.55 7.80 11.75
CA ALA A 166 -6.33 8.37 13.07
C ALA A 166 -6.86 9.82 13.07
N LEU A 167 -8.06 10.01 13.60
CA LEU A 167 -8.76 11.29 13.63
C LEU A 167 -8.35 12.09 14.86
N ASP A 168 -7.86 13.32 14.67
CA ASP A 168 -7.52 14.21 15.78
C ASP A 168 -8.81 14.65 16.49
N ARG A 169 -8.96 14.29 17.78
CA ARG A 169 -10.16 14.56 18.58
C ARG A 169 -10.47 16.04 18.71
N ASP A 170 -9.44 16.87 18.77
CA ASP A 170 -9.60 18.31 19.01
C ASP A 170 -9.88 19.09 17.73
N SER A 171 -9.88 18.40 16.57
CA SER A 171 -9.99 19.03 15.26
C SER A 171 -11.42 19.13 14.69
N ASN A 172 -12.44 18.69 15.46
CA ASN A 172 -13.81 18.52 14.95
C ASN A 172 -13.86 17.68 13.65
N GLY A 173 -12.99 16.67 13.57
CA GLY A 173 -12.90 15.74 12.45
C GLY A 173 -12.27 16.30 11.17
N LYS A 174 -11.67 17.49 11.22
CA LYS A 174 -11.05 18.13 10.04
C LYS A 174 -9.62 17.69 9.78
N ARG A 175 -8.91 17.27 10.83
CA ARG A 175 -7.51 16.87 10.79
C ARG A 175 -7.37 15.39 11.13
N PHE A 176 -6.64 14.66 10.29
CA PHE A 176 -6.38 13.26 10.52
C PHE A 176 -5.09 12.80 9.85
N ILE A 177 -4.53 11.72 10.39
CA ILE A 177 -3.48 10.95 9.73
C ILE A 177 -4.15 9.69 9.17
N ARG A 178 -3.93 9.42 7.89
CA ARG A 178 -4.46 8.23 7.22
C ARG A 178 -3.31 7.37 6.71
N PHE A 179 -3.45 6.07 6.90
CA PHE A 179 -2.57 5.05 6.35
C PHE A 179 -3.39 4.28 5.33
N ASP A 180 -3.21 4.61 4.05
CA ASP A 180 -3.80 3.87 2.93
C ASP A 180 -2.70 2.97 2.37
N PHE A 181 -2.94 1.65 2.29
CA PHE A 181 -1.92 0.73 1.79
C PHE A 181 -2.48 -0.53 1.15
N ILE A 182 -1.72 -1.07 0.20
CA ILE A 182 -1.96 -2.34 -0.47
C ILE A 182 -0.90 -3.32 0.03
N LEU A 183 -1.32 -4.51 0.45
CA LEU A 183 -0.39 -5.53 0.90
C LEU A 183 0.43 -6.07 -0.28
N ALA A 184 1.75 -6.09 -0.14
CA ALA A 184 2.64 -6.64 -1.15
C ALA A 184 3.73 -7.50 -0.52
N VAL A 185 4.17 -8.54 -1.23
CA VAL A 185 5.29 -9.38 -0.81
C VAL A 185 6.58 -8.85 -1.44
N GLU A 186 7.59 -8.57 -0.62
CA GLU A 186 8.89 -8.07 -1.05
C GLU A 186 9.88 -9.21 -1.32
N PHE A 187 10.62 -9.08 -2.42
CA PHE A 187 11.72 -9.96 -2.78
C PHE A 187 12.97 -9.15 -3.15
N ASN A 188 14.13 -9.72 -2.83
CA ASN A 188 15.42 -9.21 -3.27
C ASN A 188 15.76 -9.84 -4.63
N GLY A 189 16.06 -9.03 -5.65
CA GLY A 189 16.40 -9.51 -6.99
C GLY A 189 17.62 -10.43 -7.02
N ALA A 190 18.56 -10.28 -6.08
CA ALA A 190 19.72 -11.15 -5.96
C ALA A 190 19.33 -12.58 -5.51
N ASP A 191 18.30 -12.70 -4.67
CA ASP A 191 17.83 -13.98 -4.14
C ASP A 191 16.76 -14.61 -5.05
N MET A 192 15.96 -13.77 -5.71
CA MET A 192 14.88 -14.19 -6.60
C MET A 192 14.84 -13.28 -7.83
N ALA A 193 15.61 -13.65 -8.84
CA ALA A 193 15.70 -12.88 -10.08
C ALA A 193 14.37 -12.91 -10.85
N LEU A 194 13.98 -11.74 -11.36
CA LEU A 194 12.88 -11.62 -12.31
C LEU A 194 13.34 -12.02 -13.72
N PRO A 195 12.47 -12.65 -14.52
CA PRO A 195 12.74 -12.87 -15.93
C PRO A 195 13.10 -11.57 -16.69
N PRO A 196 13.95 -11.63 -17.73
CA PRO A 196 14.44 -10.44 -18.44
C PRO A 196 13.36 -9.52 -19.00
N TYR A 197 12.19 -10.07 -19.35
CA TYR A 197 11.07 -9.30 -19.92
C TYR A 197 10.42 -8.33 -18.92
N PHE A 198 10.69 -8.45 -17.62
CA PHE A 198 10.30 -7.44 -16.62
C PHE A 198 11.22 -6.22 -16.59
N LYS A 199 12.37 -6.25 -17.29
CA LYS A 199 13.36 -5.17 -17.34
C LYS A 199 13.81 -4.68 -15.95
N ALA A 200 13.86 -5.59 -14.98
CA ALA A 200 14.27 -5.29 -13.61
C ALA A 200 15.80 -5.45 -13.45
N PRO A 201 16.52 -4.48 -12.85
CA PRO A 201 17.92 -4.67 -12.49
C PRO A 201 18.08 -5.81 -11.48
N LEU A 202 19.11 -6.65 -11.64
CA LEU A 202 19.34 -7.83 -10.79
C LEU A 202 19.54 -7.51 -9.30
N ILE A 203 19.99 -6.30 -8.98
CA ILE A 203 20.29 -5.86 -7.61
C ILE A 203 19.05 -5.24 -6.95
N ASN A 204 18.02 -4.93 -7.73
CA ASN A 204 16.87 -4.20 -7.23
C ASN A 204 15.87 -5.11 -6.53
N ARG A 205 15.18 -4.53 -5.56
CA ARG A 205 14.01 -5.16 -4.95
C ARG A 205 12.85 -5.10 -5.93
N TRP A 206 11.98 -6.08 -5.82
CA TRP A 206 10.70 -6.08 -6.51
C TRP A 206 9.63 -6.60 -5.57
N ILE A 207 8.39 -6.23 -5.86
CA ILE A 207 7.26 -6.59 -5.03
C ILE A 207 6.19 -7.29 -5.86
N ALA A 208 5.44 -8.16 -5.20
CA ALA A 208 4.30 -8.85 -5.74
C ALA A 208 3.04 -8.43 -4.98
N TYR A 209 2.02 -7.96 -5.68
CA TYR A 209 0.73 -7.62 -5.06
C TYR A 209 -0.41 -8.44 -5.69
N GLY A 210 -1.54 -8.54 -5.00
CA GLY A 210 -2.67 -9.36 -5.45
C GLY A 210 -3.16 -8.91 -6.83
N ARG A 211 -3.07 -9.79 -7.83
CA ARG A 211 -3.56 -9.49 -9.17
C ARG A 211 -5.08 -9.53 -9.15
N MET A 212 -5.69 -8.40 -9.47
CA MET A 212 -7.15 -8.32 -9.61
C MET A 212 -7.49 -8.05 -11.08
N THR A 213 -8.26 -8.94 -11.68
CA THR A 213 -8.78 -8.81 -13.03
C THR A 213 -10.23 -8.34 -12.97
N VAL A 214 -10.61 -7.43 -13.88
CA VAL A 214 -11.98 -6.90 -13.94
C VAL A 214 -12.93 -7.92 -14.56
N ASP A 215 -12.46 -8.70 -15.53
CA ASP A 215 -13.31 -9.52 -16.42
C ASP A 215 -13.16 -11.05 -16.23
N GLU A 216 -12.18 -11.50 -15.45
CA GLU A 216 -11.94 -12.92 -15.16
C GLU A 216 -12.07 -13.18 -13.65
N ASP A 217 -12.57 -14.36 -13.28
CA ASP A 217 -12.48 -14.87 -11.90
C ASP A 217 -11.00 -14.83 -11.48
N PRO A 218 -10.62 -13.92 -10.56
CA PRO A 218 -9.21 -13.71 -10.26
C PRO A 218 -8.68 -14.95 -9.56
N ASN A 219 -7.68 -15.61 -10.17
CA ASN A 219 -6.96 -16.69 -9.51
C ASN A 219 -6.21 -16.12 -8.29
N PRO A 220 -6.61 -16.44 -7.05
CA PRO A 220 -6.03 -15.79 -5.88
C PRO A 220 -4.56 -16.20 -5.59
N ALA A 221 -4.04 -17.18 -6.32
CA ALA A 221 -2.64 -17.58 -6.29
C ALA A 221 -1.76 -16.80 -7.28
N GLU A 222 -2.37 -15.98 -8.15
CA GLU A 222 -1.67 -15.20 -9.16
C GLU A 222 -1.38 -13.77 -8.67
N TRP A 223 -0.12 -13.36 -8.75
CA TRP A 223 0.35 -12.08 -8.26
C TRP A 223 0.84 -11.20 -9.41
N ALA A 224 0.50 -9.92 -9.36
CA ALA A 224 1.05 -8.92 -10.25
C ALA A 224 2.45 -8.54 -9.77
N VAL A 225 3.41 -8.45 -10.71
CA VAL A 225 4.79 -8.07 -10.42
C VAL A 225 4.94 -6.57 -10.61
N LEU A 226 5.59 -5.90 -9.65
CA LEU A 226 5.90 -4.49 -9.70
C LEU A 226 7.36 -4.25 -9.33
N VAL A 227 8.04 -3.44 -10.14
CA VAL A 227 9.41 -2.98 -9.88
C VAL A 227 9.30 -1.55 -9.35
N PRO A 228 9.61 -1.28 -8.08
CA PRO A 228 9.37 0.02 -7.46
C PRO A 228 10.41 1.08 -7.89
N LYS A 229 10.38 1.48 -9.16
CA LYS A 229 11.35 2.39 -9.78
C LYS A 229 11.42 3.77 -9.11
N TRP A 230 10.35 4.19 -8.43
CA TRP A 230 10.31 5.45 -7.70
C TRP A 230 11.14 5.44 -6.41
N GLN A 231 11.45 4.26 -5.83
CA GLN A 231 12.28 4.17 -4.64
C GLN A 231 13.74 4.53 -4.92
N ASP A 232 14.18 4.40 -6.17
CA ASP A 232 15.52 4.77 -6.64
C ASP A 232 15.59 6.24 -7.11
N ALA A 233 14.55 7.04 -6.86
CA ALA A 233 14.52 8.45 -7.26
C ALA A 233 15.56 9.27 -6.49
N SER A 234 16.20 10.21 -7.19
CA SER A 234 17.01 11.24 -6.51
C SER A 234 16.14 12.04 -5.53
N PRO A 235 16.70 12.61 -4.44
CA PRO A 235 15.93 13.43 -3.50
C PRO A 235 15.17 14.58 -4.17
N GLY A 236 15.73 15.17 -5.23
CA GLY A 236 15.05 16.20 -6.03
C GLY A 236 13.84 15.65 -6.80
N ALA A 237 13.99 14.51 -7.47
CA ALA A 237 12.88 13.86 -8.19
C ALA A 237 11.77 13.38 -7.23
N ALA A 238 12.13 12.90 -6.04
CA ALA A 238 11.19 12.54 -4.99
C ALA A 238 10.38 13.77 -4.51
N LEU A 239 11.04 14.92 -4.34
CA LEU A 239 10.39 16.17 -3.95
C LEU A 239 9.42 16.68 -5.03
N ILE A 240 9.83 16.64 -6.30
CA ILE A 240 8.97 17.01 -7.44
C ILE A 240 7.74 16.10 -7.48
N SER A 241 7.93 14.79 -7.31
CA SER A 241 6.86 13.79 -7.26
C SER A 241 5.87 14.06 -6.13
N LEU A 242 6.40 14.36 -4.94
CA LEU A 242 5.60 14.72 -3.76
C LEU A 242 4.75 15.96 -4.03
N ASN A 243 5.38 17.02 -4.54
CA ASN A 243 4.71 18.29 -4.81
C ASN A 243 3.63 18.14 -5.90
N CYS A 244 3.84 17.32 -6.94
CA CYS A 244 2.81 16.99 -7.93
C CYS A 244 1.56 16.39 -7.27
N MET A 245 1.74 15.41 -6.39
CA MET A 245 0.61 14.74 -5.73
C MET A 245 -0.13 15.68 -4.78
N VAL A 246 0.60 16.52 -4.02
CA VAL A 246 0.00 17.53 -3.14
C VAL A 246 -0.80 18.56 -3.94
N MET A 247 -0.26 18.99 -5.08
CA MET A 247 -0.93 19.92 -5.98
C MET A 247 -2.20 19.31 -6.60
N LEU A 248 -2.13 18.06 -7.07
CA LEU A 248 -3.32 17.35 -7.58
C LEU A 248 -4.40 17.20 -6.49
N TYR A 249 -4.00 16.85 -5.26
CA TYR A 249 -4.93 16.76 -4.13
C TYR A 249 -5.63 18.10 -3.87
N ARG A 250 -4.87 19.21 -3.85
CA ARG A 250 -5.40 20.57 -3.64
C ARG A 250 -6.35 20.97 -4.74
N LEU A 251 -5.98 20.74 -6.00
CA LEU A 251 -6.81 21.08 -7.15
C LEU A 251 -8.15 20.35 -7.09
N MET A 252 -8.13 19.03 -6.83
CA MET A 252 -9.35 18.23 -6.71
C MET A 252 -10.19 18.63 -5.48
N SER A 253 -9.54 18.97 -4.36
CA SER A 253 -10.23 19.41 -3.14
C SER A 253 -10.89 20.78 -3.32
N ALA A 254 -10.25 21.68 -4.07
CA ALA A 254 -10.78 23.00 -4.41
C ALA A 254 -12.00 22.90 -5.35
N GLN A 255 -12.00 21.91 -6.26
CA GLN A 255 -13.15 21.60 -7.13
C GLN A 255 -14.25 20.80 -6.42
N GLN A 256 -14.17 20.62 -5.10
CA GLN A 256 -15.13 19.87 -4.28
C GLN A 256 -15.32 18.41 -4.73
N CYS A 257 -14.33 17.82 -5.40
CA CYS A 257 -14.35 16.43 -5.86
C CYS A 257 -13.95 15.44 -4.74
N TYR A 258 -14.52 15.61 -3.54
CA TYR A 258 -14.07 14.92 -2.32
C TYR A 258 -14.19 13.40 -2.36
N LEU A 259 -15.11 12.87 -3.18
CA LEU A 259 -15.27 11.43 -3.39
C LEU A 259 -14.03 10.79 -4.02
N PHE A 260 -13.22 11.57 -4.73
CA PHE A 260 -12.05 11.07 -5.44
C PHE A 260 -10.73 11.49 -4.78
N THR A 261 -10.73 12.49 -3.88
CA THR A 261 -9.52 13.01 -3.20
C THR A 261 -9.04 12.13 -2.05
N LEU A 262 -8.87 10.83 -2.29
CA LEU A 262 -8.27 9.92 -1.33
C LEU A 262 -6.75 9.91 -1.53
N PRO A 263 -5.93 10.18 -0.49
CA PRO A 263 -4.48 10.11 -0.62
C PRO A 263 -3.98 8.77 -1.18
N GLY A 264 -4.58 7.65 -0.76
CA GLY A 264 -4.29 6.33 -1.33
C GLY A 264 -4.48 6.23 -2.84
N SER A 265 -5.54 6.82 -3.40
CA SER A 265 -5.79 6.81 -4.84
C SER A 265 -4.77 7.65 -5.61
N ILE A 266 -4.36 8.78 -5.05
CA ILE A 266 -3.33 9.65 -5.65
C ILE A 266 -1.98 8.93 -5.66
N LYS A 267 -1.59 8.30 -4.54
CA LYS A 267 -0.36 7.51 -4.45
C LYS A 267 -0.37 6.33 -5.43
N LEU A 268 -1.50 5.62 -5.53
CA LEU A 268 -1.63 4.51 -6.47
C LEU A 268 -1.53 4.99 -7.93
N ALA A 269 -2.21 6.07 -8.29
CA ALA A 269 -2.11 6.66 -9.62
C ALA A 269 -0.68 7.08 -9.96
N PHE A 270 0.05 7.65 -9.00
CA PHE A 270 1.46 7.97 -9.17
C PHE A 270 2.30 6.73 -9.45
N VAL A 271 2.14 5.68 -8.65
CA VAL A 271 2.89 4.44 -8.85
C VAL A 271 2.59 3.84 -10.23
N MET A 272 1.33 3.80 -10.66
CA MET A 272 0.98 3.29 -11.99
C MET A 272 1.59 4.14 -13.12
N ALA A 273 1.57 5.47 -13.00
CA ALA A 273 2.19 6.38 -13.96
C ALA A 273 3.71 6.18 -14.06
N THR A 274 4.39 6.03 -12.93
CA THR A 274 5.84 5.78 -12.91
C THR A 274 6.21 4.39 -13.44
N GLU A 275 5.38 3.38 -13.21
CA GLU A 275 5.64 2.04 -13.72
C GLU A 275 5.60 2.00 -15.26
N GLU A 276 4.61 2.70 -15.86
CA GLU A 276 4.49 2.85 -17.31
C GLU A 276 5.66 3.63 -17.92
N ARG A 277 6.05 4.75 -17.28
CA ARG A 277 7.12 5.65 -17.78
C ARG A 277 8.52 5.13 -17.49
N GLY A 278 8.70 4.17 -16.59
CA GLY A 278 10.03 3.64 -16.28
C GLY A 278 10.87 4.60 -15.44
N LEU A 279 12.14 4.81 -15.80
CA LEU A 279 13.03 5.77 -15.12
C LEU A 279 12.90 7.19 -15.69
N ASP A 280 12.25 7.34 -16.84
CA ASP A 280 12.14 8.61 -17.56
C ASP A 280 11.33 9.64 -16.77
N PHE A 281 10.48 9.21 -15.83
CA PHE A 281 9.69 10.10 -14.97
C PHE A 281 10.54 11.11 -14.19
N GLN A 282 11.80 10.77 -13.89
CA GLN A 282 12.71 11.66 -13.14
C GLN A 282 13.15 12.89 -13.95
N GLN A 283 12.99 12.86 -15.27
CA GLN A 283 13.37 13.96 -16.18
C GLN A 283 12.17 14.82 -16.60
N ILE A 284 10.97 14.50 -16.11
CA ILE A 284 9.72 15.16 -16.50
C ILE A 284 9.51 16.43 -15.68
N SER A 285 8.97 17.48 -16.32
CA SER A 285 8.56 18.71 -15.63
C SER A 285 7.44 18.43 -14.62
N ILE A 286 7.30 19.29 -13.62
CA ILE A 286 6.27 19.10 -12.59
C ILE A 286 4.85 19.12 -13.19
N ALA A 287 4.64 19.94 -14.21
CA ALA A 287 3.34 20.11 -14.84
C ALA A 287 2.98 18.93 -15.75
N ASP A 288 3.93 18.41 -16.54
CA ASP A 288 3.73 17.19 -17.33
C ASP A 288 3.48 15.97 -16.44
N LEU A 289 4.19 15.88 -15.31
CA LEU A 289 3.98 14.82 -14.32
C LEU A 289 2.59 14.97 -13.67
N THR A 290 2.16 16.18 -13.38
CA THR A 290 0.82 16.44 -12.83
C THR A 290 -0.29 16.08 -13.82
N ILE A 291 -0.13 16.41 -15.11
CA ILE A 291 -1.10 16.02 -16.16
C ILE A 291 -1.15 14.50 -16.29
N THR A 292 0.02 13.84 -16.37
CA THR A 292 0.10 12.37 -16.46
C THR A 292 -0.57 11.73 -15.24
N LEU A 293 -0.30 12.24 -14.04
CA LEU A 293 -0.91 11.78 -12.80
C LEU A 293 -2.43 11.96 -12.82
N ALA A 294 -2.92 13.11 -13.30
CA ALA A 294 -4.36 13.37 -13.41
C ALA A 294 -5.03 12.38 -14.36
N VAL A 295 -4.44 12.09 -15.53
CA VAL A 295 -4.96 11.09 -16.48
C VAL A 295 -5.01 9.70 -15.85
N CYS A 296 -3.91 9.24 -15.24
CA CYS A 296 -3.88 7.93 -14.56
C CYS A 296 -4.90 7.86 -13.42
N PHE A 297 -5.03 8.95 -12.66
CA PHE A 297 -6.01 9.05 -11.58
C PHE A 297 -7.45 8.96 -12.09
N PHE A 298 -7.82 9.69 -13.14
CA PHE A 298 -9.16 9.60 -13.72
C PHE A 298 -9.44 8.23 -14.32
N ALA A 299 -8.42 7.55 -14.87
CA ALA A 299 -8.54 6.16 -15.31
C ALA A 299 -8.85 5.22 -14.13
N VAL A 300 -8.10 5.32 -13.02
CA VAL A 300 -8.36 4.54 -11.79
C VAL A 300 -9.77 4.79 -11.26
N VAL A 301 -10.18 6.07 -11.22
CA VAL A 301 -11.53 6.47 -10.78
C VAL A 301 -12.61 5.92 -11.71
N ALA A 302 -12.41 5.95 -13.03
CA ALA A 302 -13.37 5.42 -14.00
C ALA A 302 -13.56 3.90 -13.84
N VAL A 303 -12.48 3.14 -13.62
CA VAL A 303 -12.56 1.70 -13.33
C VAL A 303 -13.32 1.46 -12.01
N ALA A 304 -13.07 2.29 -10.99
CA ALA A 304 -13.80 2.22 -9.72
C ALA A 304 -15.31 2.51 -9.90
N ALA A 305 -15.66 3.52 -10.70
CA ALA A 305 -17.06 3.92 -10.94
C ALA A 305 -17.84 2.88 -11.78
N ALA A 306 -17.18 2.17 -12.69
CA ALA A 306 -17.79 1.15 -13.54
C ALA A 306 -18.27 -0.10 -12.77
N LYS A 307 -17.80 -0.29 -11.52
CA LYS A 307 -18.27 -1.37 -10.62
C LYS A 307 -18.83 -0.77 -9.32
N PRO A 308 -20.16 -0.71 -9.12
CA PRO A 308 -20.79 -0.10 -7.96
C PRO A 308 -20.33 -0.64 -6.59
N GLY A 309 -19.83 -1.88 -6.55
CA GLY A 309 -19.25 -2.48 -5.33
C GLY A 309 -18.00 -1.79 -4.79
N ILE A 310 -17.32 -0.97 -5.62
CA ILE A 310 -16.15 -0.16 -5.22
C ILE A 310 -16.60 1.18 -4.63
N VAL A 311 -17.78 1.70 -5.02
CA VAL A 311 -18.28 3.02 -4.61
C VAL A 311 -19.07 2.97 -3.29
N ALA A 312 -19.62 1.80 -2.92
CA ALA A 312 -20.40 1.64 -1.70
C ALA A 312 -19.65 1.97 -0.38
N PRO A 313 -18.33 1.67 -0.22
CA PRO A 313 -17.56 2.13 0.93
C PRO A 313 -17.07 3.58 0.81
N LEU A 314 -17.04 4.15 -0.40
CA LEU A 314 -16.50 5.49 -0.67
C LEU A 314 -17.41 6.63 -0.19
N ALA A 315 -18.72 6.41 -0.08
CA ALA A 315 -19.69 7.42 0.40
C ALA A 315 -19.86 7.44 1.92
N ALA A 316 -19.29 6.49 2.66
CA ALA A 316 -19.65 6.25 4.06
C ALA A 316 -18.77 6.94 5.13
N ALA A 317 -17.71 7.68 4.77
CA ALA A 317 -16.90 8.39 5.77
C ALA A 317 -16.18 9.62 5.17
N PRO A 318 -16.58 10.89 5.45
CA PRO A 318 -17.53 11.39 6.45
C PRO A 318 -18.57 12.38 5.87
N LEU A 319 -19.79 11.92 5.60
CA LEU A 319 -20.97 12.81 5.57
C LEU A 319 -21.89 12.62 6.78
N ALA A 320 -21.57 11.70 7.68
CA ALA A 320 -22.33 11.50 8.91
C ALA A 320 -21.69 12.27 10.08
N TYR A 321 -21.69 13.60 10.06
CA TYR A 321 -21.55 14.41 11.29
C TYR A 321 -22.12 15.82 11.12
N THR A 322 -23.39 15.92 10.72
CA THR A 322 -24.23 17.06 11.11
C THR A 322 -24.92 16.70 12.41
N ALA A 323 -24.53 17.39 13.50
CA ALA A 323 -25.30 17.39 14.74
C ALA A 323 -26.71 17.98 14.48
N PRO A 324 -27.73 17.63 15.27
CA PRO A 324 -29.13 17.93 14.94
C PRO A 324 -29.41 19.42 15.13
N ALA A 325 -29.58 20.15 14.02
CA ALA A 325 -30.23 21.46 14.05
C ALA A 325 -31.74 21.25 13.88
N VAL A 326 -32.47 21.46 14.97
CA VAL A 326 -33.92 21.64 14.96
C VAL A 326 -34.26 22.93 14.19
N VAL A 327 -35.42 22.91 13.52
CA VAL A 327 -36.18 24.01 12.89
C VAL A 327 -35.97 24.23 11.39
N GLY A 328 -37.06 24.06 10.63
CA GLY A 328 -37.37 24.92 9.47
C GLY A 328 -37.55 24.19 8.15
N SER A 329 -38.80 23.86 7.82
CA SER A 329 -39.26 23.40 6.52
C SER A 329 -38.81 24.32 5.36
N ALA A 330 -38.21 23.76 4.31
CA ALA A 330 -38.29 24.31 2.95
C ALA A 330 -37.96 23.23 1.92
N ALA A 331 -38.92 22.97 1.04
CA ALA A 331 -38.85 22.02 -0.05
C ALA A 331 -37.78 22.42 -1.08
N TYR A 332 -36.95 21.46 -1.48
CA TYR A 332 -36.25 21.51 -2.76
C TYR A 332 -36.63 20.28 -3.58
N VAL A 333 -37.32 20.55 -4.69
CA VAL A 333 -37.87 19.59 -5.63
C VAL A 333 -36.83 19.35 -6.72
N ALA A 334 -36.38 18.11 -6.90
CA ALA A 334 -35.60 17.69 -8.07
C ALA A 334 -36.56 17.31 -9.22
N PRO A 335 -36.37 17.83 -10.45
CA PRO A 335 -37.22 17.48 -11.59
C PRO A 335 -36.84 16.12 -12.20
N TYR A 336 -37.90 15.43 -12.64
CA TYR A 336 -37.99 14.08 -13.21
C TYR A 336 -37.05 13.77 -14.39
N ALA A 337 -36.67 12.48 -14.48
CA ALA A 337 -36.84 11.69 -15.71
C ALA A 337 -37.05 10.20 -15.36
N SER A 338 -38.29 9.77 -15.57
CA SER A 338 -38.89 8.41 -15.50
C SER A 338 -38.28 7.43 -16.52
N SER A 339 -38.21 6.12 -16.30
CA SER A 339 -39.38 5.22 -16.31
C SER A 339 -38.92 3.74 -16.20
N TYR A 340 -39.49 2.98 -15.26
CA TYR A 340 -40.06 1.65 -15.51
C TYR A 340 -40.98 1.28 -14.33
N THR A 341 -42.28 1.29 -14.63
CA THR A 341 -43.42 0.64 -13.94
C THR A 341 -43.16 -0.86 -13.78
N ALA A 342 -43.69 -1.64 -12.83
CA ALA A 342 -44.63 -1.55 -11.72
C ALA A 342 -44.32 -2.83 -10.86
N HIS A 343 -44.47 -2.89 -9.54
CA HIS A 343 -45.77 -3.04 -8.87
C HIS A 343 -45.60 -2.94 -7.34
N SER A 344 -46.41 -2.04 -6.77
CA SER A 344 -47.13 -2.09 -5.48
C SER A 344 -46.43 -2.44 -4.14
N VAL A 345 -46.34 -1.40 -3.28
CA VAL A 345 -46.91 -1.26 -1.91
C VAL A 345 -46.72 -2.46 -0.95
N ALA A 346 -46.10 -2.35 0.24
CA ALA A 346 -46.43 -1.44 1.33
C ALA A 346 -45.27 -1.22 2.32
N HIS A 347 -45.18 0.01 2.85
CA HIS A 347 -44.54 0.33 4.11
C HIS A 347 -45.25 -0.36 5.28
N SER A 348 -44.49 -0.86 6.26
CA SER A 348 -44.78 -0.66 7.69
C SER A 348 -43.55 -0.99 8.52
N ALA A 349 -43.03 0.03 9.19
CA ALA A 349 -42.05 -0.11 10.26
C ALA A 349 -42.79 -0.52 11.55
N ALA A 350 -42.29 -1.55 12.24
CA ALA A 350 -42.51 -1.78 13.67
C ALA A 350 -41.51 -2.83 14.19
N PHE A 351 -40.57 -2.41 15.05
CA PHE A 351 -40.09 -3.22 16.18
C PHE A 351 -41.03 -2.93 17.37
N PRO A 352 -41.19 -3.77 18.44
CA PRO A 352 -40.22 -4.73 18.98
C PRO A 352 -40.79 -6.08 19.54
N ALA A 353 -39.87 -6.89 20.11
CA ALA A 353 -40.04 -7.85 21.23
C ALA A 353 -40.57 -9.30 20.98
N ALA A 354 -39.62 -10.23 21.04
CA ALA A 354 -39.54 -11.45 21.87
C ALA A 354 -40.75 -12.40 21.99
N TYR A 355 -40.66 -13.62 21.40
CA TYR A 355 -41.12 -14.87 22.04
C TYR A 355 -40.33 -16.09 21.55
N THR A 356 -40.14 -16.99 22.49
CA THR A 356 -39.58 -18.35 22.47
C THR A 356 -40.26 -19.32 21.49
N ALA A 357 -39.50 -20.19 20.83
CA ALA A 357 -39.86 -21.60 20.66
C ALA A 357 -38.67 -22.41 20.14
N ALA A 358 -38.28 -23.42 20.91
CA ALA A 358 -37.36 -24.48 20.53
C ALA A 358 -37.96 -25.33 19.40
N TYR A 359 -37.12 -25.79 18.47
CA TYR A 359 -37.35 -27.04 17.76
C TYR A 359 -36.11 -27.92 17.88
N THR A 360 -36.34 -29.03 18.56
CA THR A 360 -35.51 -30.21 18.71
C THR A 360 -35.36 -30.97 17.38
N ALA A 361 -34.20 -31.61 17.23
CA ALA A 361 -33.73 -32.41 16.10
C ALA A 361 -34.60 -33.63 15.75
N PRO A 362 -34.23 -34.40 14.71
CA PRO A 362 -33.44 -35.60 15.04
C PRO A 362 -32.23 -35.89 14.13
N VAL A 363 -31.32 -36.60 14.77
CA VAL A 363 -30.03 -37.19 14.37
C VAL A 363 -30.22 -38.44 13.50
N ALA A 364 -29.27 -38.71 12.59
CA ALA A 364 -28.68 -40.03 12.21
C ALA A 364 -28.16 -39.95 10.75
N ALA A 365 -27.04 -40.54 10.31
CA ALA A 365 -26.18 -41.57 10.87
C ALA A 365 -24.76 -41.47 10.26
N ALA A 366 -23.79 -41.98 11.01
CA ALA A 366 -22.40 -42.16 10.65
C ALA A 366 -22.18 -43.29 9.61
N TYR A 367 -21.07 -43.21 8.87
CA TYR A 367 -20.35 -44.40 8.39
C TYR A 367 -18.85 -44.22 8.62
N THR A 368 -18.27 -45.21 9.29
CA THR A 368 -16.86 -45.40 9.61
C THR A 368 -16.32 -46.64 8.89
N ALA A 369 -15.18 -46.46 8.19
CA ALA A 369 -14.04 -47.40 7.97
C ALA A 369 -14.28 -48.72 7.16
N PRO A 370 -13.25 -49.33 6.49
CA PRO A 370 -11.96 -49.73 7.08
C PRO A 370 -10.68 -49.56 6.23
N VAL A 371 -9.55 -49.81 6.90
CA VAL A 371 -8.15 -49.82 6.45
C VAL A 371 -7.72 -51.22 5.96
N ALA A 372 -6.72 -51.28 5.06
CA ALA A 372 -5.60 -52.25 4.96
C ALA A 372 -5.45 -53.02 3.62
N ALA A 373 -4.29 -52.87 2.98
CA ALA A 373 -3.37 -53.98 2.61
C ALA A 373 -2.12 -53.45 1.87
N ALA A 374 -1.01 -54.16 2.02
CA ALA A 374 0.38 -53.72 1.81
C ALA A 374 1.13 -54.53 0.73
N TYR A 375 2.42 -54.17 0.52
CA TYR A 375 3.52 -54.85 -0.22
C TYR A 375 3.51 -54.68 -1.75
N THR A 376 4.61 -54.51 -2.51
CA THR A 376 6.04 -54.90 -2.42
C THR A 376 6.90 -54.01 -3.37
N ALA A 377 8.18 -53.80 -3.05
CA ALA A 377 9.21 -53.24 -3.94
C ALA A 377 9.76 -54.30 -4.94
N PRO A 378 10.49 -53.86 -5.99
CA PRO A 378 11.89 -54.30 -6.11
C PRO A 378 12.90 -53.21 -6.57
N VAL A 379 14.17 -53.56 -6.40
CA VAL A 379 15.43 -52.80 -6.47
C VAL A 379 16.09 -52.86 -7.88
N ALA A 380 17.04 -51.93 -8.11
CA ALA A 380 18.10 -51.86 -9.15
C ALA A 380 17.71 -51.21 -10.51
N ALA A 381 18.51 -50.35 -11.15
CA ALA A 381 19.97 -50.39 -11.30
C ALA A 381 20.65 -49.01 -11.39
N ALA A 382 21.94 -49.03 -11.04
CA ALA A 382 22.91 -47.94 -11.13
C ALA A 382 23.37 -47.67 -12.57
N TYR A 383 23.77 -46.43 -12.87
CA TYR A 383 24.90 -46.14 -13.77
C TYR A 383 25.58 -44.82 -13.39
N ALA A 384 26.90 -44.83 -13.62
CA ALA A 384 27.95 -44.08 -12.96
C ALA A 384 28.07 -42.59 -13.35
N ALA A 385 28.60 -41.81 -12.40
CA ALA A 385 29.18 -40.48 -12.61
C ALA A 385 30.58 -40.55 -13.24
N PRO A 386 31.13 -39.39 -13.65
CA PRO A 386 32.48 -39.03 -13.22
C PRO A 386 32.54 -37.67 -12.49
N ALA A 387 33.35 -37.66 -11.43
CA ALA A 387 33.92 -36.51 -10.72
C ALA A 387 34.81 -35.65 -11.65
N ALA A 388 35.33 -34.46 -11.34
CA ALA A 388 35.45 -33.57 -10.18
C ALA A 388 35.52 -32.12 -10.78
N TYR A 389 35.40 -31.02 -10.04
CA TYR A 389 36.50 -30.39 -9.32
C TYR A 389 35.99 -29.52 -8.16
N THR A 390 36.75 -29.61 -7.08
CA THR A 390 36.64 -28.99 -5.77
C THR A 390 37.06 -27.52 -5.76
N ALA A 391 36.37 -26.68 -4.99
CA ALA A 391 37.00 -25.68 -4.12
C ALA A 391 36.02 -25.22 -3.03
N ALA A 392 36.28 -25.68 -1.81
CA ALA A 392 35.64 -25.21 -0.61
C ALA A 392 36.18 -23.83 -0.23
N TYR A 393 35.33 -22.92 0.27
CA TYR A 393 35.73 -22.01 1.35
C TYR A 393 34.56 -21.76 2.29
N THR A 394 34.87 -22.04 3.55
CA THR A 394 34.08 -22.00 4.77
C THR A 394 33.81 -20.57 5.25
N ALA A 395 32.59 -20.35 5.75
CA ALA A 395 32.19 -19.16 6.50
C ALA A 395 32.83 -19.10 7.91
N PRO A 396 32.84 -17.92 8.56
CA PRO A 396 32.80 -17.84 10.01
C PRO A 396 31.50 -17.21 10.52
N ILE A 397 30.89 -17.92 11.45
CA ILE A 397 29.86 -17.42 12.39
C ILE A 397 30.57 -16.72 13.55
N ALA A 398 30.15 -15.51 13.92
CA ALA A 398 30.37 -14.98 15.27
C ALA A 398 29.25 -14.02 15.68
N ARG A 399 28.55 -14.38 16.78
CA ARG A 399 27.64 -13.56 17.58
C ARG A 399 28.44 -12.89 18.72
N TYR A 400 28.09 -11.66 19.11
CA TYR A 400 28.04 -11.07 20.48
C TYR A 400 27.64 -9.58 20.29
N ALA A 401 26.41 -9.14 20.59
CA ALA A 401 25.82 -8.74 21.89
C ALA A 401 26.14 -7.28 22.34
N ALA A 402 25.06 -6.51 22.55
CA ALA A 402 24.81 -5.37 23.46
C ALA A 402 25.48 -3.98 23.25
N THR A 403 24.64 -2.94 23.21
CA THR A 403 24.92 -1.50 23.43
C THR A 403 24.87 -1.18 24.94
N PRO A 404 25.38 -0.02 25.48
CA PRO A 404 24.72 1.30 25.36
C PRO A 404 25.60 2.60 25.40
N PHE A 405 25.01 3.69 24.87
CA PHE A 405 25.14 5.14 25.19
C PHE A 405 26.50 5.90 25.24
N ALA A 406 26.63 6.94 24.39
CA ALA A 406 26.85 8.37 24.72
C ALA A 406 27.55 9.16 23.57
N ALA A 407 27.02 10.34 23.21
CA ALA A 407 27.65 11.37 22.36
C ALA A 407 28.38 12.42 23.26
N PRO A 408 29.01 13.53 22.80
CA PRO A 408 29.27 14.03 21.42
C PRO A 408 30.74 14.53 21.20
N ILE A 409 31.05 15.15 20.04
CA ILE A 409 31.89 16.38 19.81
C ILE A 409 32.83 16.33 18.57
N ALA A 410 32.69 17.40 17.77
CA ALA A 410 33.63 18.15 16.90
C ALA A 410 34.30 17.54 15.64
N ALA A 411 34.11 18.28 14.54
CA ALA A 411 34.92 18.28 13.33
C ALA A 411 36.29 18.95 13.52
N PRO A 412 37.22 18.72 12.58
CA PRO A 412 38.03 19.83 12.06
C PRO A 412 38.08 19.89 10.53
N VAL A 413 38.31 21.12 10.06
CA VAL A 413 38.37 21.60 8.68
C VAL A 413 39.84 21.74 8.23
N ALA A 414 40.07 21.50 6.92
CA ALA A 414 41.11 22.02 6.01
C ALA A 414 42.58 21.52 6.04
N ALA A 415 43.04 21.04 4.87
CA ALA A 415 44.15 21.59 4.05
C ALA A 415 44.29 20.71 2.77
N ALA A 416 43.81 21.14 1.59
CA ALA A 416 44.47 22.00 0.59
C ALA A 416 45.79 21.43 0.02
N TYR A 417 45.75 20.98 -1.24
CA TYR A 417 46.92 20.95 -2.14
C TYR A 417 46.50 21.42 -3.54
N THR A 418 46.99 22.59 -3.92
CA THR A 418 46.93 23.26 -5.23
C THR A 418 48.10 22.78 -6.12
N ALA A 419 47.82 22.28 -7.34
CA ALA A 419 48.02 22.90 -8.67
C ALA A 419 49.49 22.96 -9.18
N PRO A 420 49.74 22.83 -10.51
CA PRO A 420 49.45 23.95 -11.42
C PRO A 420 48.83 23.58 -12.78
N ILE A 421 48.27 24.62 -13.39
CA ILE A 421 47.67 24.72 -14.72
C ILE A 421 48.77 25.03 -15.76
N ALA A 422 48.69 24.46 -16.95
CA ALA A 422 49.15 25.11 -18.19
C ALA A 422 48.30 24.64 -19.37
N ALA A 423 47.76 25.62 -20.10
CA ALA A 423 46.84 25.48 -21.21
C ALA A 423 47.54 25.36 -22.58
N ALA A 424 46.79 24.85 -23.57
CA ALA A 424 46.72 25.24 -24.99
C ALA A 424 46.70 24.04 -25.96
N ALA A 425 45.59 23.91 -26.70
CA ALA A 425 45.44 23.11 -27.93
C ALA A 425 45.92 23.93 -29.16
N PRO A 426 45.76 23.49 -30.43
CA PRO A 426 45.71 22.14 -31.06
C PRO A 426 46.78 22.03 -32.20
N VAL A 427 46.74 20.98 -33.05
CA VAL A 427 47.07 20.94 -34.51
C VAL A 427 47.85 19.68 -34.98
N LEU A 428 47.20 18.89 -35.84
CA LEU A 428 47.65 18.12 -37.04
C LEU A 428 49.02 17.38 -37.05
N LEU A 429 49.01 16.06 -37.29
CA LEU A 429 49.35 15.40 -38.59
C LEU A 429 49.66 13.90 -38.45
N LYS A 430 48.95 13.10 -39.29
CA LYS A 430 49.36 11.90 -40.04
C LYS A 430 50.30 10.86 -39.38
N LYS A 431 49.80 9.63 -39.25
CA LYS A 431 49.98 8.60 -40.28
C LYS A 431 48.89 7.54 -40.19
#